data_AF-A0A3Q1GR45-F1
#
_entry.id   AF-A0A3Q1GR45-F1
#
_cell.length_a   1.000
_cell.length_b   1.000
_cell.length_c   1.000
_cell.angle_alpha   90.00
_cell.angle_beta   90.00
_cell.angle_gamma   90.00
#
_symmetry.space_group_name_H-M   'P 1'
#
loop_
_entity.id
_entity.type
_entity.pdbx_description
1 polymer ?
#
loop_
_entity_poly.entity_id
_entity_poly.type
_entity_poly.pdbx_seq_one_letter_code
_entity_poly.pdbx_strand_id
1 'polypeptide(L)'
;MSGKDLLVRNQWKRLIANNKQYVKNEEFSLESSTVTLTYKYSQAAAINDYFFWYQQHPGKSPEFLLYHYGTQRETKGRLSAAVSDDKNYITMKISSAALTDSAVYYCALQPTLNITASNCIGGLFVNQHLLIRKYLYFQ
;
A
#
# COMPACT_ATOMS: atom_id res chain seq x y z
N MET A 1 -1.14 -7.79 -25.68
CA MET A 1 -1.89 -8.34 -24.52
C MET A 1 -2.03 -9.85 -24.68
N SER A 2 -1.42 -10.62 -23.78
CA SER A 2 -1.54 -12.07 -23.74
C SER A 2 -2.91 -12.50 -23.15
N GLY A 3 -3.31 -13.75 -23.35
CA GLY A 3 -4.57 -14.28 -22.81
C GLY A 3 -4.63 -14.31 -21.28
N LYS A 4 -3.49 -14.40 -20.59
CA LYS A 4 -3.41 -14.34 -19.11
C LYS A 4 -3.69 -12.93 -18.59
N ASP A 5 -3.26 -11.91 -19.34
CA ASP A 5 -3.41 -10.50 -19.00
C ASP A 5 -4.89 -10.10 -19.05
N LEU A 6 -5.62 -10.62 -20.04
CA LEU A 6 -7.07 -10.44 -20.17
C LEU A 6 -7.85 -11.06 -19.00
N LEU A 7 -7.40 -12.21 -18.52
CA LEU A 7 -8.05 -12.93 -17.42
C LEU A 7 -7.94 -12.16 -16.11
N VAL A 8 -6.73 -11.66 -15.79
CA VAL A 8 -6.48 -10.81 -14.61
C VAL A 8 -7.35 -9.56 -14.66
N ARG A 9 -7.38 -8.87 -15.81
CA ARG A 9 -8.24 -7.70 -16.04
C ARG A 9 -9.72 -7.99 -15.78
N ASN A 10 -10.22 -9.12 -16.26
CA ASN A 10 -11.63 -9.48 -16.11
C ASN A 10 -12.01 -9.90 -14.68
N GLN A 11 -11.09 -10.56 -13.95
CA GLN A 11 -11.30 -10.88 -12.53
C GLN A 11 -11.42 -9.60 -11.68
N TRP A 12 -10.53 -8.63 -11.92
CA TRP A 12 -10.58 -7.35 -11.22
C TRP A 12 -11.84 -6.55 -11.52
N LYS A 13 -12.27 -6.47 -12.79
CA LYS A 13 -13.54 -5.81 -13.15
C LYS A 13 -14.74 -6.37 -12.38
N ARG A 14 -14.80 -7.69 -12.16
CA ARG A 14 -15.87 -8.34 -11.38
C ARG A 14 -15.79 -7.99 -9.89
N LEU A 15 -14.60 -7.99 -9.30
CA LEU A 15 -14.42 -7.66 -7.89
C LEU A 15 -14.74 -6.19 -7.58
N ILE A 16 -14.39 -5.28 -8.49
CA ILE A 16 -14.67 -3.84 -8.35
C ILE A 16 -16.17 -3.55 -8.49
N ALA A 17 -16.83 -4.15 -9.48
CA ALA A 17 -18.26 -3.94 -9.73
C ALA A 17 -19.12 -4.30 -8.49
N ASN A 18 -18.66 -5.29 -7.72
CA ASN A 18 -19.33 -5.72 -6.49
C ASN A 18 -19.03 -4.82 -5.28
N ASN A 19 -18.09 -3.87 -5.38
CA ASN A 19 -17.59 -3.10 -4.25
C ASN A 19 -17.57 -1.57 -4.50
N LYS A 20 -18.75 -1.03 -4.87
CA LYS A 20 -18.98 0.38 -5.26
C LYS A 20 -18.46 1.45 -4.28
N GLN A 21 -18.27 1.14 -3.00
CA GLN A 21 -17.81 2.13 -2.00
C GLN A 21 -16.29 2.42 -2.06
N TYR A 22 -15.50 1.62 -2.79
CA TYR A 22 -14.02 1.70 -2.79
C TYR A 22 -13.42 2.38 -4.04
N VAL A 23 -14.27 2.89 -4.93
CA VAL A 23 -13.91 3.39 -6.27
C VAL A 23 -13.08 4.70 -6.23
N LYS A 24 -13.11 5.47 -5.14
CA LYS A 24 -12.29 6.71 -5.00
C LYS A 24 -10.78 6.47 -4.85
N ASN A 25 -10.34 5.22 -4.74
CA ASN A 25 -8.95 4.84 -4.48
C ASN A 25 -8.31 4.00 -5.60
N GLU A 26 -8.84 4.10 -6.81
CA GLU A 26 -8.30 3.41 -7.97
C GLU A 26 -7.29 4.28 -8.70
N GLU A 27 -6.21 3.67 -9.14
CA GLU A 27 -5.16 4.28 -9.94
C GLU A 27 -4.96 3.44 -11.20
N PHE A 28 -5.04 4.10 -12.36
CA PHE A 28 -4.86 3.47 -13.65
C PHE A 28 -3.48 3.86 -14.19
N SER A 29 -2.78 2.91 -14.79
CA SER A 29 -1.46 3.15 -15.34
C SER A 29 -1.21 2.34 -16.60
N LEU A 30 -0.25 2.78 -17.40
CA LEU A 30 0.22 2.05 -18.57
C LEU A 30 1.43 1.21 -18.18
N GLU A 31 1.66 0.12 -18.89
CA GLU A 31 2.87 -0.67 -18.66
C GLU A 31 4.12 0.17 -18.92
N SER A 32 5.19 -0.14 -18.20
CA SER A 32 6.46 0.60 -18.19
C SER A 32 6.38 2.03 -17.63
N SER A 33 5.21 2.50 -17.17
CA SER A 33 5.11 3.79 -16.47
C SER A 33 5.62 3.69 -15.03
N THR A 34 5.88 4.85 -14.41
CA THR A 34 6.07 4.93 -12.96
C THR A 34 4.75 5.27 -12.30
N VAL A 35 4.34 4.45 -11.35
CA VAL A 35 3.10 4.62 -10.58
C VAL A 35 3.45 5.18 -9.21
N THR A 36 2.66 6.13 -8.70
CA THR A 36 2.89 6.71 -7.36
C THR A 36 1.62 6.66 -6.51
N LEU A 37 1.51 5.63 -5.69
CA LEU A 37 0.43 5.49 -4.73
C LEU A 37 0.64 6.48 -3.58
N THR A 38 -0.28 7.42 -3.44
CA THR A 38 -0.18 8.49 -2.43
C THR A 38 -1.30 8.42 -1.41
N TYR A 39 -0.98 8.74 -0.17
CA TYR A 39 -1.93 8.91 0.92
C TYR A 39 -1.61 10.11 1.78
N LYS A 40 -2.64 10.89 2.07
CA LYS A 40 -2.57 11.99 3.00
C LYS A 40 -2.78 11.46 4.41
N TYR A 41 -1.70 11.42 5.19
CA TYR A 41 -1.76 11.12 6.61
C TYR A 41 -2.37 12.33 7.34
N SER A 42 -3.35 12.07 8.21
CA SER A 42 -4.04 13.11 8.98
C SER A 42 -3.14 13.79 10.01
N GLN A 43 -2.00 13.18 10.31
CA GLN A 43 -0.97 13.64 11.23
C GLN A 43 0.35 13.81 10.46
N ALA A 44 1.29 14.55 11.05
CA ALA A 44 2.66 14.58 10.54
C ALA A 44 3.39 13.30 10.97
N ALA A 45 4.06 12.64 10.03
CA ALA A 45 4.87 11.46 10.33
C ALA A 45 6.01 11.81 11.30
N ALA A 46 6.18 10.99 12.33
CA ALA A 46 7.25 11.09 13.31
C ALA A 46 8.46 10.23 12.90
N ILE A 47 9.63 10.50 13.49
CA ILE A 47 10.87 9.75 13.23
C ILE A 47 10.70 8.26 13.60
N ASN A 48 9.93 8.00 14.64
CA ASN A 48 9.64 6.66 15.17
C ASN A 48 8.36 6.04 14.59
N ASP A 49 7.75 6.65 13.57
CA ASP A 49 6.67 6.00 12.84
C ASP A 49 7.25 4.97 11.88
N TYR A 50 6.64 3.79 11.85
CA TYR A 50 7.04 2.70 10.95
C TYR A 50 5.89 2.38 10.01
N PHE A 51 6.11 2.62 8.72
CA PHE A 51 5.13 2.36 7.67
C PHE A 51 5.47 1.08 6.94
N PHE A 52 4.52 0.15 6.93
CA PHE A 52 4.64 -1.17 6.30
C PHE A 52 3.75 -1.22 5.08
N TRP A 53 4.31 -1.72 3.98
CA TRP A 53 3.60 -1.85 2.72
C TRP A 53 3.37 -3.29 2.35
N TYR A 54 2.14 -3.58 1.92
CA TYR A 54 1.70 -4.90 1.51
C TYR A 54 1.00 -4.85 0.15
N GLN A 55 1.05 -5.97 -0.56
CA GLN A 55 0.36 -6.20 -1.82
C GLN A 55 -0.58 -7.39 -1.68
N GLN A 56 -1.80 -7.28 -2.20
CA GLN A 56 -2.75 -8.38 -2.23
C GLN A 56 -3.30 -8.59 -3.63
N HIS A 57 -3.02 -9.77 -4.19
CA HIS A 57 -3.65 -10.25 -5.41
C HIS A 57 -5.05 -10.84 -5.13
N PRO A 58 -5.93 -10.94 -6.14
CA PRO A 58 -7.28 -11.48 -5.97
C PRO A 58 -7.24 -12.89 -5.37
N GLY A 59 -8.01 -13.10 -4.29
CA GLY A 59 -8.10 -14.41 -3.64
C GLY A 59 -6.83 -14.88 -2.93
N LYS A 60 -5.85 -13.98 -2.72
CA LYS A 60 -4.62 -14.25 -1.94
C LYS A 60 -4.61 -13.45 -0.64
N SER A 61 -3.79 -13.86 0.32
CA SER A 61 -3.50 -13.07 1.51
C SER A 61 -2.57 -11.89 1.17
N PRO A 62 -2.59 -10.79 1.93
CA PRO A 62 -1.61 -9.72 1.77
C PRO A 62 -0.16 -10.23 1.96
N GLU A 63 0.73 -9.84 1.06
CA GLU A 63 2.15 -10.16 1.07
C GLU A 63 2.97 -8.91 1.36
N PHE A 64 3.99 -9.06 2.21
CA PHE A 64 4.85 -7.95 2.62
C PHE A 64 5.81 -7.53 1.50
N LEU A 65 5.86 -6.23 1.21
CA LEU A 65 6.77 -5.66 0.22
C LEU A 65 8.04 -5.10 0.86
N LEU A 66 7.89 -4.04 1.66
CA LEU A 66 8.95 -3.29 2.33
C LEU A 66 8.37 -2.44 3.48
N TYR A 67 9.25 -1.88 4.31
CA TYR A 67 8.88 -0.90 5.35
C TYR A 67 9.82 0.30 5.30
N HIS A 68 9.40 1.44 5.85
CA HIS A 68 10.29 2.59 6.04
C HIS A 68 9.91 3.39 7.30
N TYR A 69 10.87 4.15 7.79
CA TYR A 69 10.67 5.09 8.89
C TYR A 69 10.02 6.38 8.37
N GLY A 70 9.32 7.10 9.26
CA GLY A 70 8.58 8.32 8.90
C GLY A 70 9.45 9.49 8.40
N THR A 71 10.77 9.41 8.54
CA THR A 71 11.71 10.40 7.98
C THR A 71 12.69 9.81 6.96
N GLN A 72 12.47 8.57 6.52
CA GLN A 72 13.39 7.87 5.63
C GLN A 72 12.67 7.42 4.35
N ARG A 73 13.49 7.24 3.31
CA ARG A 73 13.10 6.57 2.08
C ARG A 73 13.69 5.17 2.08
N GLU A 74 12.88 4.19 1.70
CA GLU A 74 13.34 2.83 1.44
C GLU A 74 13.14 2.49 -0.03
N THR A 75 14.08 1.76 -0.63
CA THR A 75 13.97 1.32 -2.03
C THR A 75 14.38 -0.14 -2.16
N LYS A 76 13.48 -0.95 -2.73
CA LYS A 76 13.67 -2.38 -2.94
C LYS A 76 13.31 -2.74 -4.38
N GLY A 77 14.33 -2.89 -5.22
CA GLY A 77 14.17 -3.16 -6.64
C GLY A 77 13.40 -2.04 -7.35
N ARG A 78 12.23 -2.36 -7.92
CA ARG A 78 11.34 -1.40 -8.59
C ARG A 78 10.47 -0.58 -7.61
N LEU A 79 10.47 -0.93 -6.33
CA LEU A 79 9.62 -0.30 -5.32
C LEU A 79 10.39 0.75 -4.53
N SER A 80 9.79 1.90 -4.28
CA SER A 80 10.37 2.94 -3.43
C SER A 80 9.29 3.59 -2.58
N ALA A 81 9.45 3.62 -1.26
CA ALA A 81 8.51 4.28 -0.35
C ALA A 81 9.18 5.39 0.44
N ALA A 82 8.43 6.46 0.66
CA ALA A 82 8.90 7.62 1.41
C ALA A 82 7.74 8.42 1.99
N VAL A 83 8.04 9.17 3.04
CA VAL A 83 7.20 10.30 3.47
C VAL A 83 7.67 11.56 2.74
N SER A 84 6.74 12.43 2.37
CA SER A 84 7.01 13.77 1.85
C SER A 84 7.69 14.67 2.88
N ASP A 85 8.34 15.72 2.41
CA ASP A 85 9.07 16.67 3.27
C ASP A 85 8.15 17.42 4.24
N ASP A 86 6.88 17.65 3.84
CA ASP A 86 5.84 18.23 4.70
C ASP A 86 5.28 17.23 5.73
N LYS A 87 5.77 15.99 5.71
CA LYS A 87 5.44 14.87 6.61
C LYS A 87 3.99 14.39 6.57
N ASN A 88 3.18 14.93 5.66
CA ASN A 88 1.74 14.65 5.61
C ASN A 88 1.37 13.67 4.51
N TYR A 89 2.30 13.30 3.62
CA TYR A 89 2.03 12.35 2.55
C TYR A 89 2.97 11.15 2.64
N ILE A 90 2.37 9.96 2.58
CA ILE A 90 3.09 8.69 2.50
C ILE A 90 2.92 8.20 1.07
N THR A 91 4.04 7.86 0.44
CA THR A 91 4.08 7.50 -0.99
C THR A 91 4.75 6.15 -1.19
N MET A 92 4.22 5.36 -2.13
CA MET A 92 4.84 4.16 -2.69
C MET A 92 4.93 4.32 -4.20
N LYS A 93 6.14 4.20 -4.73
CA LYS A 93 6.44 4.26 -6.15
C LYS A 93 6.77 2.88 -6.69
N ILE A 94 6.26 2.58 -7.88
CA ILE A 94 6.57 1.37 -8.63
C ILE A 94 7.12 1.82 -9.99
N SER A 95 8.41 1.63 -10.22
CA SER A 95 9.04 1.94 -11.51
C SER A 95 8.84 0.79 -12.50
N SER A 96 8.81 1.13 -13.79
CA SER A 96 8.63 0.15 -14.88
C SER A 96 7.48 -0.81 -14.59
N ALA A 97 6.31 -0.24 -14.26
CA ALA A 97 5.22 -1.00 -13.71
C ALA A 97 4.63 -1.95 -14.77
N ALA A 98 4.25 -3.15 -14.36
CA ALA A 98 3.85 -4.24 -15.25
C ALA A 98 2.47 -4.77 -14.84
N LEU A 99 1.80 -5.48 -15.74
CA LEU A 99 0.50 -6.11 -15.46
C LEU A 99 0.45 -6.94 -14.16
N THR A 100 1.56 -7.57 -13.78
CA THR A 100 1.68 -8.33 -12.53
C THR A 100 1.60 -7.46 -11.28
N ASP A 101 1.83 -6.16 -11.39
CA ASP A 101 1.72 -5.22 -10.28
C ASP A 101 0.25 -4.86 -9.99
N SER A 102 -0.72 -5.38 -10.75
CA SER A 102 -2.15 -5.24 -10.46
C SER A 102 -2.57 -5.95 -9.19
N ALA A 103 -2.81 -5.16 -8.16
CA ALA A 103 -3.11 -5.59 -6.81
C ALA A 103 -3.81 -4.51 -6.00
N VAL A 104 -4.31 -4.91 -4.83
CA VAL A 104 -4.64 -3.98 -3.77
C VAL A 104 -3.37 -3.72 -2.95
N TYR A 105 -3.00 -2.46 -2.80
CA TYR A 105 -1.87 -2.05 -1.99
C TYR A 105 -2.36 -1.48 -0.67
N TYR A 106 -1.70 -1.94 0.39
CA TYR A 106 -1.99 -1.57 1.76
C TYR A 106 -0.78 -0.90 2.38
N CYS A 107 -1.02 0.17 3.13
CA CYS A 107 -0.05 0.76 4.05
C CYS A 107 -0.61 0.68 5.46
N ALA A 108 0.22 0.20 6.39
CA ALA A 108 -0.11 0.11 7.79
C ALA A 108 0.96 0.83 8.62
N LEU A 109 0.52 1.58 9.62
CA LEU A 109 1.41 2.15 10.63
C LEU A 109 1.49 1.18 11.82
N GLN A 110 2.71 0.87 12.27
CA GLN A 110 2.87 0.27 13.59
C GLN A 110 2.50 1.32 14.64
N PRO A 111 1.55 1.04 15.55
CA PRO A 111 1.26 1.96 16.63
C PRO A 111 2.50 2.06 17.51
N THR A 112 2.97 3.29 17.70
CA THR A 112 4.00 3.59 18.69
C THR A 112 3.50 3.09 20.03
N LEU A 113 4.17 2.09 20.61
CA LEU A 113 3.88 1.66 21.96
C LEU A 113 4.22 2.85 22.89
N ASN A 114 3.23 3.63 23.28
CA ASN A 114 3.34 4.42 24.50
C ASN A 114 3.31 3.41 25.66
N ILE A 115 4.47 2.79 25.95
CA ILE A 115 4.62 1.94 27.12
C ILE A 115 4.63 2.87 28.34
N THR A 116 3.45 3.29 28.79
CA THR A 116 3.25 3.43 30.22
C THR A 116 3.19 2.01 30.78
N ALA A 117 3.85 1.76 31.91
CA ALA A 117 4.18 0.43 32.43
C ALA A 117 2.99 -0.49 32.82
N SER A 118 1.79 -0.26 32.28
CA SER A 118 0.54 -0.95 32.67
C SER A 118 -0.04 -1.90 31.62
N ASN A 119 0.49 -1.97 30.39
CA ASN A 119 -0.13 -2.78 29.32
C ASN A 119 0.74 -3.93 28.77
N CYS A 120 1.56 -4.56 29.61
CA CYS A 120 2.12 -5.88 29.29
C CYS A 120 1.15 -6.99 29.72
N ILE A 121 0.02 -7.14 29.01
CA ILE A 121 -0.78 -8.36 29.11
C ILE A 121 -1.09 -8.86 27.70
N GLY A 122 -0.43 -9.96 27.34
CA GLY A 122 -0.77 -10.82 26.20
C GLY A 122 -0.37 -10.25 24.84
N GLY A 123 0.51 -10.97 24.13
CA GLY A 123 0.96 -10.62 22.78
C GLY A 123 -0.20 -10.54 21.78
N LEU A 124 -0.77 -9.35 21.65
CA LEU A 124 -1.88 -9.05 20.76
C LEU A 124 -1.36 -8.20 19.60
N PHE A 125 -1.25 -8.84 18.43
CA PHE A 125 -1.20 -8.21 17.11
C PHE A 125 -2.54 -7.51 16.80
N VAL A 126 -2.92 -6.54 17.63
CA VAL A 126 -4.15 -5.78 17.47
C VAL A 126 -3.73 -4.32 17.35
N ASN A 127 -4.19 -3.64 16.30
CA ASN A 127 -3.96 -2.23 15.97
C ASN A 127 -2.89 -1.91 14.92
N GLN A 128 -2.75 -2.70 13.86
CA GLN A 128 -2.26 -2.08 12.60
C GLN A 128 -3.39 -1.22 12.03
N HIS A 129 -3.27 0.12 12.13
CA HIS A 129 -4.21 1.02 11.46
C HIS A 129 -3.95 0.96 9.96
N LEU A 130 -4.89 0.42 9.20
CA LEU A 130 -4.84 0.42 7.75
C LEU A 130 -5.05 1.84 7.23
N LEU A 131 -3.99 2.43 6.70
CA LEU A 131 -3.98 3.80 6.20
C LEU A 131 -4.45 3.85 4.75
N ILE A 132 -4.05 2.88 3.94
CA ILE A 132 -4.26 2.90 2.50
C ILE A 132 -4.91 1.61 2.03
N ARG A 133 -5.88 1.74 1.13
CA ARG A 133 -6.31 0.67 0.23
C ARG A 133 -6.41 1.28 -1.17
N LYS A 134 -5.34 1.17 -1.96
CA LYS A 134 -5.30 1.66 -3.34
C LYS A 134 -5.30 0.49 -4.31
N TYR A 135 -6.02 0.62 -5.40
CA TYR A 135 -6.01 -0.39 -6.45
C TYR A 135 -5.21 0.11 -7.62
N LEU A 136 -4.26 -0.69 -8.10
CA LEU A 136 -3.52 -0.38 -9.31
C LEU A 136 -3.98 -1.29 -10.46
N TYR A 137 -4.40 -0.69 -11.56
CA TYR A 137 -4.81 -1.41 -12.76
C TYR A 137 -4.07 -0.93 -14.01
N PHE A 138 -3.75 -1.87 -14.89
CA PHE A 138 -3.15 -1.58 -16.19
C PHE A 138 -4.19 -1.68 -17.32
N GLN A 139 -4.25 -0.64 -18.16
CA GLN A 139 -5.20 -0.52 -19.28
C GLN A 139 -4.56 -0.84 -20.63
#